data_AF-A0A1A8UMA2-F1
#
_entry.id   AF-A0A1A8UMA2-F1
#
_cell.length_a   1.000
_cell.length_b   1.000
_cell.length_c   1.000
_cell.angle_alpha   90.00
_cell.angle_beta   90.00
_cell.angle_gamma   90.00
#
_symmetry.space_group_name_H-M   'P 1'
#
loop_
_entity.id
_entity.type
_entity.pdbx_description
1 polymer ?
#
loop_
_entity_poly.entity_id
_entity_poly.type
_entity_poly.pdbx_seq_one_letter_code
_entity_poly.pdbx_strand_id
1 'polypeptide(L)'
;MAEGGEGEDEIQFLRTDDEVVLQCVACIQKENRKFCLAAEGLGNRLCYLEPTSEAKFVPPDLCICTFVLEQSLSVRALQEMLAKSGQNSEGRLIRKAAQSGGHKTLLYGHAILLRHSFSSMYLACLKTSRSQTDKLSFDVGLQEDSTGEACWWTIHPASKQRSEGEKVRIGDDLILVSVSSERYLHLSISNGNIQVDASFMQTLWNVHPICSGSNIEEGYLLGGHVMRLFHGHDEVVSIPGSDQSEEQQRIVNYETGKAGAKARSLWRLEPLRISWSGSHIRWGQPFRLRHLTTGHYLALTEDRGLVLQDRERSDTV
;
A
#
# COMPACT_ATOMS: atom_id res chain seq x y z
N MET A 1 22.22 30.89 -8.93
CA MET A 1 22.22 29.50 -9.44
C MET A 1 22.53 28.58 -8.27
N ALA A 2 21.50 28.10 -7.56
CA ALA A 2 21.51 26.93 -6.66
C ALA A 2 20.15 26.86 -5.94
N GLU A 3 19.08 26.50 -6.67
CA GLU A 3 17.77 26.13 -6.08
C GLU A 3 17.23 24.85 -6.74
N GLY A 4 18.12 23.98 -7.24
CA GLY A 4 17.75 22.74 -7.93
C GLY A 4 18.01 21.45 -7.13
N GLY A 5 18.58 21.54 -5.92
CA GLY A 5 19.12 20.35 -5.22
C GLY A 5 18.14 19.64 -4.29
N GLU A 6 17.22 20.34 -3.63
CA GLU A 6 16.38 19.73 -2.59
C GLU A 6 15.27 18.85 -3.16
N GLY A 7 14.67 19.24 -4.29
CA GLY A 7 13.60 18.46 -4.94
C GLY A 7 14.09 17.19 -5.66
N GLU A 8 15.35 17.14 -6.10
CA GLU A 8 15.92 15.94 -6.73
C GLU A 8 16.22 14.83 -5.68
N ASP A 9 16.61 15.22 -4.47
CA ASP A 9 16.90 14.29 -3.37
C ASP A 9 15.62 13.69 -2.75
N GLU A 10 14.45 14.31 -2.95
CA GLU A 10 13.14 13.78 -2.53
C GLU A 10 12.62 12.67 -3.45
N ILE A 11 13.02 12.66 -4.71
CA ILE A 11 12.57 11.67 -5.71
C ILE A 11 13.55 10.51 -5.91
N GLN A 12 14.70 10.55 -5.24
CA GLN A 12 15.76 9.53 -5.37
C GLN A 12 15.81 8.53 -4.22
N PHE A 13 15.41 8.93 -3.01
CA PHE A 13 15.60 8.14 -1.79
C PHE A 13 14.29 7.98 -1.02
N LEU A 14 14.13 6.82 -0.38
CA LEU A 14 12.98 6.56 0.50
C LEU A 14 13.20 7.19 1.87
N ARG A 15 12.14 7.75 2.46
CA ARG A 15 12.16 8.42 3.75
C ARG A 15 11.08 7.89 4.69
N THR A 16 11.24 8.16 5.98
CA THR A 16 10.14 7.97 6.93
C THR A 16 8.97 8.88 6.58
N ASP A 17 7.76 8.38 6.85
CA ASP A 17 6.45 8.95 6.49
C ASP A 17 6.04 8.84 5.02
N ASP A 18 6.89 8.30 4.14
CA ASP A 18 6.49 8.01 2.76
C ASP A 18 5.47 6.87 2.72
N GLU A 19 4.47 7.02 1.86
CA GLU A 19 3.58 5.93 1.47
C GLU A 19 4.22 5.11 0.35
N VAL A 20 4.28 3.79 0.52
CA VAL A 20 4.95 2.87 -0.40
C VAL A 20 4.13 1.61 -0.64
N VAL A 21 4.40 0.93 -1.74
CA VAL A 21 3.99 -0.46 -1.98
C VAL A 21 5.23 -1.34 -2.12
N LEU A 22 5.15 -2.56 -1.60
CA LEU A 22 6.17 -3.59 -1.79
C LEU A 22 5.78 -4.45 -2.98
N GLN A 23 6.52 -4.39 -4.07
CA GLN A 23 6.30 -5.17 -5.28
C GLN A 23 7.35 -6.27 -5.42
N CYS A 24 6.92 -7.48 -5.79
CA CYS A 24 7.82 -8.57 -6.17
C CYS A 24 7.46 -9.10 -7.56
N VAL A 25 8.37 -9.89 -8.13
CA VAL A 25 8.20 -10.52 -9.44
C VAL A 25 8.31 -12.03 -9.29
N ALA A 26 7.36 -12.75 -9.89
CA ALA A 26 7.38 -14.20 -9.97
C ALA A 26 7.26 -14.68 -11.42
N CYS A 27 8.04 -15.68 -11.80
CA CYS A 27 7.93 -16.32 -13.11
C CYS A 27 6.86 -17.43 -13.05
N ILE A 28 5.73 -17.21 -13.72
CA ILE A 28 4.58 -18.12 -13.74
C ILE A 28 4.26 -18.43 -15.19
N GLN A 29 4.22 -19.72 -15.55
CA GLN A 29 3.98 -20.17 -16.93
C GLN A 29 4.94 -19.52 -17.95
N LYS A 30 6.21 -19.29 -17.57
CA LYS A 30 7.25 -18.60 -18.36
C LYS A 30 7.02 -17.10 -18.59
N GLU A 31 6.08 -16.50 -17.87
CA GLU A 31 5.84 -15.06 -17.89
C GLU A 31 6.19 -14.43 -16.54
N ASN A 32 6.84 -13.27 -16.57
CA ASN A 32 7.11 -12.50 -15.36
C ASN A 32 5.85 -11.75 -14.94
N ARG A 33 5.30 -12.13 -13.79
CA ARG A 33 4.14 -11.49 -13.18
C ARG A 33 4.55 -10.67 -11.96
N LYS A 34 4.01 -9.46 -11.87
CA LYS A 34 4.26 -8.49 -10.79
C LYS A 34 3.12 -8.54 -9.79
N PHE A 35 3.48 -8.51 -8.53
CA PHE A 35 2.52 -8.55 -7.42
C PHE A 35 2.91 -7.53 -6.37
N CYS A 36 1.91 -6.86 -5.79
CA CYS A 36 2.11 -6.05 -4.59
C CYS A 36 1.69 -6.84 -3.34
N LEU A 37 2.44 -6.69 -2.26
CA LEU A 37 2.02 -7.14 -0.94
C LEU A 37 0.75 -6.41 -0.55
N ALA A 38 -0.28 -7.15 -0.14
CA ALA A 38 -1.56 -6.60 0.25
C ALA A 38 -2.07 -7.24 1.55
N ALA A 39 -2.92 -6.51 2.26
CA ALA A 39 -3.68 -7.05 3.38
C ALA A 39 -4.99 -6.28 3.54
N GLU A 40 -6.07 -6.97 3.90
CA GLU A 40 -7.37 -6.34 4.13
C GLU A 40 -7.42 -5.65 5.51
N GLY A 41 -6.80 -6.28 6.52
CA GLY A 41 -6.71 -5.79 7.89
C GLY A 41 -7.95 -6.13 8.71
N LEU A 42 -9.09 -5.55 8.35
CA LEU A 42 -10.37 -5.87 9.01
C LEU A 42 -10.90 -7.21 8.50
N GLY A 43 -11.30 -8.09 9.42
CA GLY A 43 -11.74 -9.45 9.09
C GLY A 43 -10.58 -10.40 8.82
N ASN A 44 -9.77 -10.13 7.79
CA ASN A 44 -8.59 -10.93 7.45
C ASN A 44 -7.29 -10.14 7.63
N ARG A 45 -6.47 -10.59 8.60
CA ARG A 45 -5.18 -9.95 8.92
C ARG A 45 -4.02 -10.52 8.14
N LEU A 46 -4.21 -11.56 7.34
CA LEU A 46 -3.12 -12.23 6.67
C LEU A 46 -2.78 -11.52 5.37
N CYS A 47 -1.49 -11.42 5.07
CA CYS A 47 -1.04 -10.84 3.84
C CYS A 47 -1.23 -11.79 2.66
N TYR A 48 -1.46 -11.21 1.49
CA TYR A 48 -1.56 -11.88 0.21
C TYR A 48 -0.95 -11.01 -0.88
N LEU A 49 -1.10 -11.43 -2.14
CA LEU A 49 -0.48 -10.80 -3.30
C LEU A 49 -1.55 -10.28 -4.25
N GLU A 50 -1.55 -8.96 -4.45
CA GLU A 50 -2.40 -8.29 -5.42
C GLU A 50 -1.68 -8.23 -6.78
N PRO A 51 -2.23 -8.82 -7.86
CA PRO A 51 -1.60 -8.79 -9.18
C PRO A 51 -1.59 -7.38 -9.75
N THR A 52 -0.45 -6.97 -10.30
CA THR A 52 -0.26 -5.62 -10.86
C THR A 52 0.25 -5.59 -12.29
N SER A 53 0.62 -6.73 -12.88
CA SER A 53 1.01 -6.82 -14.30
C SER A 53 -0.10 -6.37 -15.25
N GLU A 54 -1.34 -6.77 -14.96
CA GLU A 54 -2.50 -6.54 -15.84
C GLU A 54 -3.22 -5.22 -15.54
N ALA A 55 -2.55 -4.25 -14.90
CA ALA A 55 -3.17 -3.03 -14.41
C ALA A 55 -3.88 -2.17 -15.49
N LYS A 56 -3.61 -2.43 -16.77
CA LYS A 56 -4.32 -1.82 -17.91
C LYS A 56 -5.68 -2.46 -18.18
N PHE A 57 -5.82 -3.76 -17.95
CA PHE A 57 -7.03 -4.54 -18.21
C PHE A 57 -7.89 -4.68 -16.95
N VAL A 58 -7.25 -4.91 -15.80
CA VAL A 58 -7.91 -5.07 -14.51
C VAL A 58 -7.22 -4.15 -13.50
N PRO A 59 -7.88 -3.11 -12.96
CA PRO A 59 -7.26 -2.21 -11.99
C PRO A 59 -6.85 -2.98 -10.73
N PRO A 60 -5.61 -2.81 -10.21
CA PRO A 60 -5.20 -3.37 -8.93
C PRO A 60 -5.83 -2.57 -7.78
N ASP A 61 -6.18 -3.23 -6.68
CA ASP A 61 -6.63 -2.53 -5.46
C ASP A 61 -5.43 -2.02 -4.67
N LEU A 62 -4.94 -0.83 -5.03
CA LEU A 62 -3.78 -0.24 -4.35
C LEU A 62 -4.09 0.20 -2.91
N CYS A 63 -5.36 0.35 -2.51
CA CYS A 63 -5.72 0.79 -1.16
C CYS A 63 -5.17 -0.14 -0.07
N ILE A 64 -5.29 -1.44 -0.32
CA ILE A 64 -4.88 -2.53 0.56
C ILE A 64 -3.41 -2.90 0.38
N CYS A 65 -2.72 -2.29 -0.58
CA CYS A 65 -1.31 -2.51 -0.86
C CYS A 65 -0.41 -1.48 -0.19
N THR A 66 -0.96 -0.34 0.23
CA THR A 66 -0.17 0.82 0.69
C THR A 66 0.25 0.70 2.14
N PHE A 67 1.54 0.88 2.40
CA PHE A 67 2.16 0.95 3.71
C PHE A 67 2.86 2.29 3.90
N VAL A 68 2.86 2.81 5.13
CA VAL A 68 3.62 3.98 5.54
C VAL A 68 4.92 3.50 6.19
N LEU A 69 6.04 4.10 5.78
CA LEU A 69 7.35 3.91 6.42
C LEU A 69 7.41 4.68 7.75
N GLU A 70 6.82 4.13 8.80
CA GLU A 70 6.63 4.87 10.05
C GLU A 70 7.93 5.12 10.83
N GLN A 71 8.83 4.14 10.87
CA GLN A 71 10.12 4.29 11.55
C GLN A 71 11.24 3.57 10.81
N SER A 72 12.46 4.09 10.97
CA SER A 72 13.70 3.46 10.56
C SER A 72 14.75 3.66 11.65
N LEU A 73 15.27 2.57 12.20
CA LEU A 73 16.25 2.57 13.30
C LEU A 73 17.41 1.64 12.97
N SER A 74 18.61 1.97 13.43
CA SER A 74 19.69 0.99 13.45
C SER A 74 19.33 -0.16 14.39
N VAL A 75 19.84 -1.36 14.14
CA VAL A 75 19.56 -2.55 14.97
C VAL A 75 19.87 -2.30 16.45
N ARG A 76 20.97 -1.60 16.74
CA ARG A 76 21.33 -1.22 18.11
C ARG A 76 20.30 -0.28 18.74
N ALA A 77 19.87 0.75 18.01
CA ALA A 77 18.86 1.69 18.53
C ALA A 77 17.52 0.99 18.76
N LEU A 78 17.14 0.04 17.90
CA LEU A 78 15.96 -0.80 18.07
C LEU A 78 16.05 -1.63 19.36
N GLN A 79 17.16 -2.34 19.57
CA GLN A 79 17.37 -3.14 20.79
C GLN A 79 17.29 -2.29 22.06
N GLU A 80 17.92 -1.12 22.07
CA GLU A 80 17.85 -0.18 23.19
C GLU A 80 16.41 0.33 23.45
N MET A 81 15.62 0.54 22.39
CA MET A 81 14.23 0.96 22.48
C MET A 81 13.34 -0.16 23.04
N LEU A 82 13.48 -1.38 22.53
CA LEU A 82 12.71 -2.55 22.97
C LEU A 82 13.01 -2.91 24.43
N ALA A 83 14.28 -2.83 24.86
CA ALA A 83 14.67 -3.07 26.25
C ALA A 83 14.03 -2.07 27.24
N LYS A 84 13.89 -0.80 26.83
CA LYS A 84 13.23 0.25 27.65
C LYS A 84 11.71 0.09 27.68
N SER A 85 11.11 -0.38 26.59
CA SER A 85 9.68 -0.67 26.50
C SER A 85 9.23 -1.78 27.46
N GLY A 86 10.10 -2.75 27.78
CA GLY A 86 9.77 -3.85 28.70
C GLY A 86 9.72 -3.44 30.17
N GLN A 87 10.26 -2.27 30.53
CA GLN A 87 10.40 -1.82 31.93
C GLN A 87 9.38 -0.73 32.34
N ASN A 88 8.72 -0.07 31.38
CA ASN A 88 7.69 0.93 31.64
C ASN A 88 6.41 0.57 30.89
N SER A 89 5.37 0.20 31.65
CA SER A 89 4.00 0.05 31.16
C SER A 89 3.44 1.40 30.72
N GLU A 90 3.63 1.77 29.46
CA GLU A 90 2.73 2.64 28.70
C GLU A 90 3.18 2.67 27.23
N GLY A 91 2.38 2.12 26.33
CA GLY A 91 2.56 2.14 24.87
C GLY A 91 2.55 3.54 24.23
N ARG A 92 2.72 4.59 25.03
CA ARG A 92 2.76 6.01 24.66
C ARG A 92 4.17 6.49 24.28
N LEU A 93 5.21 5.73 24.63
CA LEU A 93 6.61 6.08 24.34
C LEU A 93 6.99 5.90 22.85
N ILE A 94 6.46 4.88 22.17
CA ILE A 94 6.76 4.64 20.75
C ILE A 94 6.27 5.80 19.87
N ARG A 95 5.07 6.33 20.16
CA ARG A 95 4.53 7.52 19.46
C ARG A 95 5.35 8.79 19.70
N LYS A 96 5.95 8.95 20.89
CA LYS A 96 6.81 10.11 21.20
C LYS A 96 8.21 10.01 20.57
N ALA A 97 8.75 8.81 20.38
CA ALA A 97 10.01 8.62 19.66
C ALA A 97 9.83 8.82 18.14
N ALA A 98 8.65 8.47 17.59
CA ALA A 98 8.29 8.75 16.20
C ALA A 98 8.20 10.26 15.91
N GLN A 99 7.70 11.07 16.85
CA GLN A 99 7.51 12.51 16.66
C GLN A 99 8.80 13.36 16.76
N SER A 100 9.96 12.80 17.13
CA SER A 100 11.19 13.60 17.31
C SER A 100 12.22 13.46 16.19
N GLY A 101 11.94 12.66 15.15
CA GLY A 101 12.78 12.57 13.97
C GLY A 101 11.99 12.95 12.74
N GLY A 102 12.30 14.08 12.11
CA GLY A 102 11.71 14.46 10.81
C GLY A 102 12.00 13.42 9.71
N HIS A 103 11.62 13.71 8.46
CA HIS A 103 11.75 12.80 7.31
C HIS A 103 13.17 12.25 7.11
N LYS A 104 13.46 11.10 7.74
CA LYS A 104 14.80 10.47 7.74
C LYS A 104 14.90 9.55 6.54
N THR A 105 16.00 9.69 5.79
CA THR A 105 16.32 8.74 4.72
C THR A 105 16.57 7.33 5.27
N LEU A 106 16.00 6.33 4.63
CA LEU A 106 16.24 4.92 4.94
C LEU A 106 17.67 4.52 4.59
N LEU A 107 18.29 3.70 5.44
CA LEU A 107 19.61 3.14 5.21
C LEU A 107 19.54 1.60 5.16
N TYR A 108 20.38 0.98 4.33
CA TYR A 108 20.60 -0.46 4.39
C TYR A 108 21.15 -0.88 5.76
N GLY A 109 20.69 -2.02 6.28
CA GLY A 109 21.00 -2.53 7.62
C GLY A 109 20.10 -1.95 8.73
N HIS A 110 19.25 -0.97 8.43
CA HIS A 110 18.24 -0.50 9.40
C HIS A 110 17.04 -1.45 9.47
N ALA A 111 16.45 -1.51 10.67
CA ALA A 111 15.14 -2.07 10.90
C ALA A 111 14.07 -1.01 10.62
N ILE A 112 13.04 -1.37 9.85
CA ILE A 112 11.90 -0.54 9.53
C ILE A 112 10.61 -1.07 10.16
N LEU A 113 9.70 -0.13 10.42
CA LEU A 113 8.34 -0.40 10.85
C LEU A 113 7.38 0.04 9.74
N LEU A 114 6.59 -0.89 9.23
CA LEU A 114 5.64 -0.67 8.14
C LEU A 114 4.21 -0.68 8.68
N ARG A 115 3.52 0.45 8.59
CA ARG A 115 2.11 0.56 8.99
C ARG A 115 1.20 0.53 7.76
N HIS A 116 0.25 -0.39 7.73
CA HIS A 116 -0.75 -0.47 6.68
C HIS A 116 -1.62 0.79 6.68
N SER A 117 -1.68 1.51 5.56
CA SER A 117 -2.31 2.84 5.48
C SER A 117 -3.80 2.77 5.80
N PHE A 118 -4.50 1.75 5.28
CA PHE A 118 -5.95 1.61 5.47
C PHE A 118 -6.36 1.19 6.89
N SER A 119 -5.72 0.16 7.46
CA SER A 119 -6.15 -0.38 8.78
C SER A 119 -5.40 0.19 9.97
N SER A 120 -4.33 0.97 9.74
CA SER A 120 -3.40 1.47 10.76
C SER A 120 -2.72 0.39 11.62
N MET A 121 -2.76 -0.87 11.19
CA MET A 121 -2.04 -2.00 11.78
C MET A 121 -0.62 -2.12 11.18
N TYR A 122 0.25 -2.90 11.81
CA TYR A 122 1.65 -3.05 11.41
C TYR A 122 1.91 -4.40 10.72
N LEU A 123 2.73 -4.40 9.68
CA LEU A 123 3.19 -5.61 9.02
C LEU A 123 4.07 -6.43 9.96
N ALA A 124 3.69 -7.67 10.23
CA ALA A 124 4.32 -8.52 11.22
C ALA A 124 4.56 -9.94 10.71
N CYS A 125 5.65 -10.54 11.20
CA CYS A 125 5.86 -11.97 11.17
C CYS A 125 5.04 -12.60 12.31
N LEU A 126 4.04 -13.41 11.97
CA LEU A 126 3.15 -14.04 12.93
C LEU A 126 3.79 -15.31 13.50
N LYS A 127 3.22 -15.82 14.60
CA LYS A 127 3.65 -17.09 15.21
C LYS A 127 2.94 -18.31 14.62
N THR A 128 1.87 -18.08 13.85
CA THR A 128 1.14 -19.13 13.16
C THR A 128 1.87 -19.54 11.89
N SER A 129 1.64 -20.78 11.45
CA SER A 129 2.12 -21.28 10.18
C SER A 129 0.99 -22.07 9.53
N ARG A 130 0.60 -21.66 8.32
CA ARG A 130 -0.41 -22.37 7.51
C ARG A 130 0.14 -22.92 6.21
N SER A 131 1.42 -22.72 5.95
CA SER A 131 2.08 -23.24 4.76
C SER A 131 2.08 -24.77 4.78
N GLN A 132 1.57 -25.37 3.71
CA GLN A 132 1.55 -26.82 3.55
C GLN A 132 2.88 -27.36 3.00
N THR A 133 3.63 -26.52 2.28
CA THR A 133 4.88 -26.89 1.61
C THR A 133 6.13 -26.58 2.43
N ASP A 134 6.12 -25.49 3.20
CA ASP A 134 7.23 -25.13 4.08
C ASP A 134 6.74 -25.07 5.53
N LYS A 135 6.89 -26.17 6.26
CA LYS A 135 6.48 -26.25 7.68
C LYS A 135 7.32 -25.37 8.61
N LEU A 136 8.45 -24.85 8.13
CA LEU A 136 9.29 -23.95 8.89
C LEU A 136 8.88 -22.49 8.63
N SER A 137 8.10 -22.19 7.60
CA SER A 137 7.68 -20.83 7.32
C SER A 137 6.66 -20.33 8.34
N PHE A 138 6.65 -19.04 8.59
CA PHE A 138 5.63 -18.37 9.39
C PHE A 138 4.69 -17.56 8.50
N ASP A 139 3.45 -17.39 8.95
CA ASP A 139 2.51 -16.49 8.29
C ASP A 139 2.99 -15.04 8.41
N VAL A 140 2.74 -14.25 7.37
CA VAL A 140 2.91 -12.79 7.39
C VAL A 140 1.53 -12.14 7.41
N GLY A 141 1.36 -11.11 8.24
CA GLY A 141 0.07 -10.45 8.40
C GLY A 141 0.16 -9.13 9.16
N LEU A 142 -0.97 -8.68 9.69
CA LEU A 142 -1.13 -7.40 10.36
C LEU A 142 -1.37 -7.55 11.87
N GLN A 143 -0.69 -6.73 12.69
CA GLN A 143 -0.88 -6.61 14.14
C GLN A 143 -1.31 -5.20 14.54
N GLU A 144 -2.20 -5.08 15.54
CA GLU A 144 -2.73 -3.78 15.97
C GLU A 144 -1.70 -2.90 16.68
N ASP A 145 -0.81 -3.52 17.45
CA ASP A 145 0.29 -2.85 18.12
C ASP A 145 1.63 -3.23 17.48
N SER A 146 2.62 -2.36 17.65
CA SER A 146 3.99 -2.56 17.19
C SER A 146 4.88 -3.06 18.33
N THR A 147 4.32 -3.75 19.35
CA THR A 147 5.10 -4.15 20.52
C THR A 147 5.99 -5.35 20.23
N GLY A 148 7.20 -5.35 20.78
CA GLY A 148 8.19 -6.38 20.54
C GLY A 148 8.79 -6.33 19.14
N GLU A 149 9.35 -7.46 18.71
CA GLU A 149 10.17 -7.56 17.49
C GLU A 149 9.38 -7.98 16.24
N ALA A 150 8.14 -8.47 16.42
CA ALA A 150 7.39 -9.12 15.34
C ALA A 150 7.07 -8.20 14.16
N CYS A 151 6.93 -6.90 14.40
CA CYS A 151 6.59 -5.90 13.38
C CYS A 151 7.82 -5.25 12.71
N TRP A 152 9.04 -5.64 13.12
CA TRP A 152 10.27 -5.02 12.63
C TRP A 152 10.93 -5.87 11.56
N TRP A 153 11.37 -5.21 10.49
CA TRP A 153 12.00 -5.84 9.33
C TRP A 153 13.31 -5.14 8.99
N THR A 154 14.43 -5.84 8.91
CA THR A 154 15.70 -5.25 8.46
C THR A 154 15.80 -5.24 6.94
N ILE A 155 16.32 -4.13 6.39
CA ILE A 155 16.53 -3.96 4.95
C ILE A 155 17.96 -4.39 4.60
N HIS A 156 18.10 -5.34 3.69
CA HIS A 156 19.39 -5.75 3.16
C HIS A 156 19.48 -5.52 1.65
N PRO A 157 20.68 -5.18 1.13
CA PRO A 157 20.87 -4.98 -0.30
C PRO A 157 20.78 -6.31 -1.05
N ALA A 158 20.06 -6.32 -2.18
CA ALA A 158 19.95 -7.51 -3.03
C ALA A 158 21.26 -7.87 -3.76
N SER A 159 22.17 -6.91 -3.92
CA SER A 159 23.42 -7.11 -4.65
C SER A 159 24.60 -6.41 -3.98
N LYS A 160 25.82 -6.79 -4.37
CA LYS A 160 27.08 -6.20 -3.89
C LYS A 160 27.33 -4.74 -4.35
N GLN A 161 26.40 -4.16 -5.12
CA GLN A 161 26.48 -2.76 -5.56
C GLN A 161 26.08 -1.75 -4.47
N ARG A 162 25.52 -2.26 -3.36
CA ARG A 162 25.10 -1.48 -2.20
C ARG A 162 25.67 -2.13 -0.94
N SER A 163 25.93 -1.31 0.06
CA SER A 163 26.48 -1.71 1.36
C SER A 163 25.58 -1.27 2.50
N GLU A 164 25.68 -1.93 3.65
CA GLU A 164 25.02 -1.47 4.87
C GLU A 164 25.48 -0.05 5.23
N GLY A 165 24.55 0.78 5.70
CA GLY A 165 24.75 2.21 5.96
C GLY A 165 24.55 3.13 4.74
N GLU A 166 24.48 2.59 3.51
CA GLU A 166 24.14 3.41 2.33
C GLU A 166 22.64 3.75 2.29
N LYS A 167 22.31 4.90 1.69
CA LYS A 167 20.91 5.34 1.49
C LYS A 167 20.18 4.40 0.52
N VAL A 168 18.97 4.00 0.88
CA VAL A 168 18.09 3.18 0.03
C VAL A 168 17.48 4.05 -1.06
N ARG A 169 17.71 3.69 -2.33
CA ARG A 169 17.19 4.43 -3.48
C ARG A 169 15.84 3.88 -3.93
N ILE A 170 15.00 4.75 -4.48
CA ILE A 170 13.78 4.34 -5.16
C ILE A 170 14.15 3.46 -6.36
N GLY A 171 13.50 2.30 -6.45
CA GLY A 171 13.76 1.32 -7.51
C GLY A 171 14.88 0.32 -7.21
N ASP A 172 15.60 0.44 -6.10
CA ASP A 172 16.49 -0.63 -5.64
C ASP A 172 15.65 -1.87 -5.25
N ASP A 173 16.17 -3.07 -5.57
CA ASP A 173 15.63 -4.33 -5.07
C ASP A 173 16.15 -4.60 -3.66
N LEU A 174 15.24 -4.92 -2.74
CA LEU A 174 15.51 -5.12 -1.32
C LEU A 174 15.25 -6.56 -0.91
N ILE A 175 15.97 -6.98 0.12
CA ILE A 175 15.68 -8.18 0.90
C ILE A 175 15.20 -7.72 2.27
N LEU A 176 14.00 -8.15 2.68
CA LEU A 176 13.43 -7.84 3.99
C LEU A 176 13.54 -9.05 4.90
N VAL A 177 14.13 -8.89 6.09
CA VAL A 177 14.30 -9.97 7.07
C VAL A 177 13.56 -9.62 8.35
N SER A 178 12.70 -10.52 8.82
CA SER A 178 12.00 -10.35 10.10
C SER A 178 12.99 -10.37 11.26
N VAL A 179 12.91 -9.38 12.15
CA VAL A 179 13.75 -9.33 13.36
C VAL A 179 13.40 -10.48 14.32
N SER A 180 12.11 -10.83 14.45
CA SER A 180 11.65 -11.82 15.43
C SER A 180 11.95 -13.27 15.05
N SER A 181 12.14 -13.56 13.76
CA SER A 181 12.26 -14.92 13.25
C SER A 181 13.49 -15.17 12.38
N GLU A 182 14.25 -14.12 12.06
CA GLU A 182 15.44 -14.16 11.20
C GLU A 182 15.15 -14.79 9.81
N ARG A 183 13.91 -14.65 9.34
CA ARG A 183 13.42 -15.18 8.07
C ARG A 183 13.11 -14.07 7.10
N TYR A 184 13.27 -14.36 5.82
CA TYR A 184 13.00 -13.45 4.73
C TYR A 184 11.50 -13.33 4.48
N LEU A 185 11.04 -12.12 4.17
CA LEU A 185 9.74 -11.92 3.55
C LEU A 185 9.77 -12.58 2.17
N HIS A 186 8.95 -13.61 1.98
CA HIS A 186 9.08 -14.53 0.87
C HIS A 186 7.75 -14.66 0.10
N LEU A 187 7.86 -14.60 -1.22
CA LEU A 187 6.80 -15.01 -2.13
C LEU A 187 6.94 -16.52 -2.36
N SER A 188 5.92 -17.26 -1.95
CA SER A 188 5.88 -18.71 -2.00
C SER A 188 4.91 -19.17 -3.09
N ILE A 189 5.38 -20.04 -3.99
CA ILE A 189 4.57 -20.62 -5.07
C ILE A 189 4.52 -22.13 -4.86
N SER A 190 3.33 -22.64 -4.59
CA SER A 190 3.11 -24.07 -4.39
C SER A 190 1.82 -24.51 -5.07
N ASN A 191 1.90 -25.52 -5.94
CA ASN A 191 0.72 -26.14 -6.58
C ASN A 191 -0.25 -25.13 -7.22
N GLY A 192 0.27 -24.06 -7.83
CA GLY A 192 -0.53 -22.99 -8.44
C GLY A 192 -1.10 -21.97 -7.46
N ASN A 193 -0.91 -22.15 -6.15
CA ASN A 193 -1.20 -21.14 -5.14
C ASN A 193 0.01 -20.24 -4.93
N ILE A 194 -0.22 -18.93 -4.88
CA ILE A 194 0.79 -17.91 -4.64
C ILE A 194 0.44 -17.25 -3.31
N GLN A 195 1.38 -17.27 -2.36
CA GLN A 195 1.16 -16.75 -1.01
C GLN A 195 2.39 -15.98 -0.52
N VAL A 196 2.23 -15.31 0.62
CA VAL A 196 3.33 -14.63 1.31
C VAL A 196 3.56 -15.33 2.64
N ASP A 197 4.81 -15.67 2.90
CA ASP A 197 5.26 -16.23 4.16
C ASP A 197 6.61 -15.64 4.58
N ALA A 198 7.04 -15.92 5.80
CA ALA A 198 8.39 -15.66 6.27
C ALA A 198 9.18 -16.98 6.22
N SER A 199 10.13 -17.11 5.30
CA SER A 199 10.87 -18.36 5.02
C SER A 199 12.38 -18.14 4.99
N PHE A 200 13.17 -19.22 4.87
CA PHE A 200 14.61 -19.15 4.62
C PHE A 200 14.96 -18.87 3.15
N MET A 201 13.96 -18.84 2.28
CA MET A 201 14.13 -18.49 0.87
C MET A 201 13.96 -16.98 0.66
N GLN A 202 14.86 -16.39 -0.11
CA GLN A 202 14.84 -14.95 -0.38
C GLN A 202 13.88 -14.61 -1.51
N THR A 203 13.23 -13.46 -1.41
CA THR A 203 12.50 -12.82 -2.50
C THR A 203 12.97 -11.38 -2.61
N LEU A 204 13.15 -10.92 -3.85
CA LEU A 204 13.48 -9.53 -4.13
C LEU A 204 12.20 -8.69 -4.11
N TRP A 205 12.21 -7.63 -3.31
CA TRP A 205 11.11 -6.69 -3.16
C TRP A 205 11.56 -5.30 -3.63
N ASN A 206 10.88 -4.79 -4.64
CA ASN A 206 11.02 -3.40 -5.07
C ASN A 206 10.06 -2.52 -4.28
N VAL A 207 10.54 -1.38 -3.78
CA VAL A 207 9.71 -0.43 -3.04
C VAL A 207 9.35 0.73 -3.94
N HIS A 208 8.07 0.84 -4.28
CA HIS A 208 7.56 1.94 -5.09
C HIS A 208 6.88 2.99 -4.21
N PRO A 209 7.28 4.27 -4.28
CA PRO A 209 6.57 5.33 -3.60
C PRO A 209 5.19 5.53 -4.22
N ILE A 210 4.19 5.76 -3.37
CA ILE A 210 2.81 6.12 -3.72
C ILE A 210 2.63 7.63 -3.55
N CYS A 211 3.06 8.16 -2.42
CA CYS A 211 3.08 9.59 -2.10
C CYS A 211 4.27 9.88 -1.19
N SER A 212 4.85 11.08 -1.31
CA SER A 212 5.87 11.55 -0.38
C SER A 212 5.20 12.05 0.90
N GLY A 213 5.78 11.75 2.06
CA GLY A 213 5.32 12.29 3.33
C GLY A 213 5.53 13.80 3.49
N SER A 214 6.42 14.41 2.69
CA SER A 214 6.82 15.83 2.81
C SER A 214 6.14 16.79 1.84
N ASN A 215 5.55 16.29 0.75
CA ASN A 215 5.08 17.09 -0.39
C ASN A 215 3.57 17.01 -0.63
N ILE A 216 2.77 17.18 0.42
CA ILE A 216 1.32 17.24 0.33
C ILE A 216 0.87 18.67 0.64
N GLU A 217 0.38 19.36 -0.39
CA GLU A 217 -0.20 20.70 -0.22
C GLU A 217 -1.65 20.57 0.27
N GLU A 218 -1.98 21.27 1.35
CA GLU A 218 -3.33 21.23 1.91
C GLU A 218 -4.37 21.77 0.91
N GLY A 219 -5.50 21.06 0.82
CA GLY A 219 -6.62 21.46 -0.05
C GLY A 219 -6.49 21.02 -1.52
N TYR A 220 -5.40 20.37 -1.93
CA TYR A 220 -5.25 19.85 -3.29
C TYR A 220 -5.74 18.41 -3.43
N LEU A 221 -6.17 18.06 -4.65
CA LEU A 221 -6.62 16.71 -4.99
C LEU A 221 -5.42 15.78 -5.25
N LEU A 222 -5.32 14.72 -4.46
CA LEU A 222 -4.38 13.63 -4.67
C LEU A 222 -5.08 12.42 -5.29
N GLY A 223 -4.30 11.57 -5.97
CA GLY A 223 -4.81 10.26 -6.34
C GLY A 223 -5.05 9.37 -5.11
N GLY A 224 -6.00 8.46 -5.23
CA GLY A 224 -6.48 7.64 -4.11
C GLY A 224 -7.48 8.34 -3.19
N HIS A 225 -7.66 9.66 -3.28
CA HIS A 225 -8.67 10.37 -2.50
C HIS A 225 -10.08 9.87 -2.79
N VAL A 226 -10.87 9.80 -1.71
CA VAL A 226 -12.31 9.57 -1.76
C VAL A 226 -13.01 10.92 -1.72
N MET A 227 -13.86 11.18 -2.72
CA MET A 227 -14.51 12.46 -2.92
C MET A 227 -15.99 12.31 -3.30
N ARG A 228 -16.70 13.44 -3.27
CA ARG A 228 -18.04 13.59 -3.83
C ARG A 228 -17.99 14.55 -5.00
N LEU A 229 -18.75 14.24 -6.05
CA LEU A 229 -18.83 15.06 -7.26
C LEU A 229 -20.16 15.81 -7.26
N PHE A 230 -20.11 17.12 -7.06
CA PHE A 230 -21.28 17.98 -7.03
C PHE A 230 -21.54 18.63 -8.39
N HIS A 231 -22.81 18.72 -8.77
CA HIS A 231 -23.30 19.58 -9.85
C HIS A 231 -24.08 20.75 -9.24
N GLY A 232 -23.75 21.97 -9.65
CA GLY A 232 -24.35 23.17 -9.03
C GLY A 232 -24.07 23.24 -7.53
N HIS A 233 -25.11 23.49 -6.73
CA HIS A 233 -25.00 23.64 -5.28
C HIS A 233 -25.54 22.46 -4.47
N ASP A 234 -26.45 21.66 -5.02
CA ASP A 234 -27.23 20.67 -4.25
C ASP A 234 -27.33 19.28 -4.89
N GLU A 235 -26.90 19.12 -6.14
CA GLU A 235 -26.91 17.83 -6.83
C GLU A 235 -25.57 17.12 -6.66
N VAL A 236 -25.61 15.81 -6.42
CA VAL A 236 -24.41 14.97 -6.30
C VAL A 236 -24.52 13.74 -7.19
N VAL A 237 -23.40 13.33 -7.79
CA VAL A 237 -23.30 12.07 -8.53
C VAL A 237 -23.43 10.90 -7.55
N SER A 238 -24.42 10.05 -7.76
CA SER A 238 -24.76 8.92 -6.90
C SER A 238 -25.32 7.75 -7.72
N ILE A 239 -25.39 6.58 -7.10
CA ILE A 239 -26.16 5.43 -7.62
C ILE A 239 -27.48 5.24 -6.86
N PRO A 240 -28.43 4.44 -7.39
CA PRO A 240 -29.61 4.00 -6.66
C PRO A 240 -29.30 3.28 -5.34
N GLY A 241 -30.31 3.15 -4.48
CA GLY A 241 -30.15 2.53 -3.16
C GLY A 241 -29.90 1.03 -3.21
N SER A 242 -29.43 0.48 -2.08
CA SER A 242 -29.17 -0.96 -1.90
C SER A 242 -30.43 -1.83 -2.03
N ASP A 243 -31.60 -1.21 -1.95
CA ASP A 243 -32.93 -1.82 -2.11
C ASP A 243 -33.31 -2.09 -3.58
N GLN A 244 -32.58 -1.49 -4.53
CA GLN A 244 -32.79 -1.66 -5.97
C GLN A 244 -32.00 -2.86 -6.51
N SER A 245 -32.34 -3.34 -7.71
CA SER A 245 -31.62 -4.45 -8.33
C SER A 245 -30.17 -4.08 -8.64
N GLU A 246 -29.28 -5.08 -8.76
CA GLU A 246 -27.88 -4.86 -9.14
C GLU A 246 -27.77 -4.11 -10.48
N GLU A 247 -28.65 -4.41 -11.45
CA GLU A 247 -28.67 -3.73 -12.73
C GLU A 247 -29.07 -2.26 -12.60
N GLN A 248 -30.04 -1.94 -11.74
CA GLN A 248 -30.40 -0.55 -11.44
C GLN A 248 -29.26 0.18 -10.71
N GLN A 249 -28.53 -0.49 -9.82
CA GLN A 249 -27.36 0.07 -9.14
C GLN A 249 -26.18 0.36 -10.07
N ARG A 250 -26.20 -0.13 -11.32
CA ARG A 250 -25.22 0.25 -12.34
C ARG A 250 -25.50 1.60 -12.99
N ILE A 251 -26.68 2.19 -12.77
CA ILE A 251 -27.06 3.48 -13.34
C ILE A 251 -26.50 4.60 -12.47
N VAL A 252 -25.88 5.59 -13.11
CA VAL A 252 -25.30 6.76 -12.44
C VAL A 252 -26.19 7.98 -12.71
N ASN A 253 -26.61 8.67 -11.65
CA ASN A 253 -27.54 9.79 -11.73
C ASN A 253 -27.08 10.96 -10.84
N TYR A 254 -27.64 12.14 -11.09
CA TYR A 254 -27.63 13.24 -10.13
C TYR A 254 -28.79 13.06 -9.14
N GLU A 255 -28.48 13.17 -7.86
CA GLU A 255 -29.49 13.14 -6.79
C GLU A 255 -29.37 14.39 -5.92
N THR A 256 -30.51 15.01 -5.61
CA THR A 256 -30.60 16.17 -4.72
C THR A 256 -30.82 15.77 -3.26
N GLY A 257 -30.70 16.76 -2.36
CA GLY A 257 -31.05 16.59 -0.95
C GLY A 257 -30.00 15.81 -0.17
N LYS A 258 -30.41 14.77 0.58
CA LYS A 258 -29.52 14.10 1.55
C LYS A 258 -28.52 13.13 0.92
N ALA A 259 -28.49 12.98 -0.40
CA ALA A 259 -27.56 12.08 -1.09
C ALA A 259 -26.09 12.46 -0.86
N GLY A 260 -25.79 13.76 -0.74
CA GLY A 260 -24.45 14.27 -0.44
C GLY A 260 -23.90 13.88 0.93
N ALA A 261 -24.71 13.29 1.80
CA ALA A 261 -24.29 12.76 3.10
C ALA A 261 -24.23 11.22 3.13
N LYS A 262 -24.64 10.53 2.05
CA LYS A 262 -24.67 9.06 1.99
C LYS A 262 -23.34 8.49 1.49
N ALA A 263 -23.13 7.19 1.70
CA ALA A 263 -21.94 6.48 1.22
C ALA A 263 -21.99 6.19 -0.30
N ARG A 264 -23.18 6.04 -0.87
CA ARG A 264 -23.42 5.81 -2.31
C ARG A 264 -23.09 6.98 -3.25
N SER A 265 -22.62 8.09 -2.68
CA SER A 265 -22.10 9.25 -3.42
C SER A 265 -20.58 9.38 -3.31
N LEU A 266 -19.90 8.41 -2.71
CA LEU A 266 -18.45 8.40 -2.54
C LEU A 266 -17.75 7.71 -3.71
N TRP A 267 -16.79 8.41 -4.27
CA TRP A 267 -16.01 7.99 -5.43
C TRP A 267 -14.52 8.07 -5.11
N ARG A 268 -13.76 7.05 -5.48
CA ARG A 268 -12.30 7.03 -5.36
C ARG A 268 -11.67 7.31 -6.73
N LEU A 269 -10.73 8.26 -6.77
CA LEU A 269 -9.96 8.59 -7.96
C LEU A 269 -8.71 7.72 -8.02
N GLU A 270 -8.52 6.95 -9.09
CA GLU A 270 -7.40 6.01 -9.24
C GLU A 270 -6.59 6.32 -10.52
N PRO A 271 -5.44 7.00 -10.44
CA PRO A 271 -4.60 7.27 -11.60
C PRO A 271 -4.11 6.00 -12.31
N LEU A 272 -3.87 6.07 -13.62
CA LEU A 272 -3.42 4.91 -14.42
C LEU A 272 -1.91 4.61 -14.26
N ARG A 273 -1.44 4.51 -13.01
CA ARG A 273 -0.06 4.16 -12.64
C ARG A 273 -0.04 3.60 -11.22
N ILE A 274 1.01 2.85 -10.88
CA ILE A 274 1.22 2.32 -9.52
C ILE A 274 2.08 3.29 -8.71
N SER A 275 3.33 3.49 -9.13
CA SER A 275 4.23 4.46 -8.52
C SER A 275 3.67 5.87 -8.68
N TRP A 276 3.75 6.66 -7.61
CA TRP A 276 3.23 8.03 -7.53
C TRP A 276 1.74 8.13 -7.84
N SER A 277 0.97 7.07 -7.60
CA SER A 277 -0.49 7.08 -7.75
C SER A 277 -1.19 7.97 -6.73
N GLY A 278 -0.54 8.27 -5.59
CA GLY A 278 -1.01 9.21 -4.58
C GLY A 278 -0.53 10.64 -4.77
N SER A 279 0.14 10.98 -5.88
CA SER A 279 0.58 12.35 -6.11
C SER A 279 -0.59 13.30 -6.44
N HIS A 280 -0.30 14.60 -6.45
CA HIS A 280 -1.20 15.63 -6.99
C HIS A 280 -1.74 15.26 -8.38
N ILE A 281 -3.06 15.36 -8.52
CA ILE A 281 -3.76 15.15 -9.79
C ILE A 281 -3.66 16.41 -10.62
N ARG A 282 -3.25 16.25 -11.88
CA ARG A 282 -3.13 17.35 -12.84
C ARG A 282 -4.30 17.33 -13.83
N TRP A 283 -4.62 18.50 -14.36
CA TRP A 283 -5.58 18.62 -15.47
C TRP A 283 -5.14 17.78 -16.67
N GLY A 284 -6.09 17.09 -17.30
CA GLY A 284 -5.84 16.20 -18.44
C GLY A 284 -5.19 14.85 -18.09
N GLN A 285 -4.92 14.58 -16.81
CA GLN A 285 -4.37 13.28 -16.39
C GLN A 285 -5.46 12.20 -16.43
N PRO A 286 -5.20 11.04 -17.05
CA PRO A 286 -6.15 9.93 -17.07
C PRO A 286 -6.20 9.20 -15.72
N PHE A 287 -7.41 8.79 -15.32
CA PHE A 287 -7.69 8.03 -14.11
C PHE A 287 -8.95 7.17 -14.29
N ARG A 288 -9.11 6.16 -13.43
CA ARG A 288 -10.38 5.46 -13.21
C ARG A 288 -11.13 6.10 -12.05
N LEU A 289 -12.45 6.04 -12.10
CA LEU A 289 -13.30 6.47 -10.99
C LEU A 289 -14.05 5.26 -10.43
N ARG A 290 -13.66 4.83 -9.23
CA ARG A 290 -14.25 3.67 -8.54
C ARG A 290 -15.35 4.12 -7.61
N HIS A 291 -16.53 3.53 -7.71
CA HIS A 291 -17.59 3.73 -6.74
C HIS A 291 -17.27 2.96 -5.46
N LEU A 292 -17.19 3.66 -4.32
CA LEU A 292 -16.54 3.13 -3.13
C LEU A 292 -17.27 1.91 -2.55
N THR A 293 -18.60 1.94 -2.47
CA THR A 293 -19.35 0.89 -1.76
C THR A 293 -19.59 -0.35 -2.59
N THR A 294 -19.65 -0.24 -3.92
CA THR A 294 -19.86 -1.39 -4.81
C THR A 294 -18.55 -1.95 -5.36
N GLY A 295 -17.47 -1.17 -5.34
CA GLY A 295 -16.19 -1.54 -5.95
C GLY A 295 -16.18 -1.52 -7.47
N HIS A 296 -17.29 -1.15 -8.12
CA HIS A 296 -17.41 -1.01 -9.57
C HIS A 296 -16.79 0.30 -10.07
N TYR A 297 -16.54 0.39 -11.37
CA TYR A 297 -15.90 1.54 -12.00
C TYR A 297 -16.84 2.24 -12.97
N LEU A 298 -16.77 3.57 -13.02
CA LEU A 298 -17.49 4.37 -13.99
C LEU A 298 -16.91 4.11 -15.39
N ALA A 299 -17.78 3.75 -16.34
CA ALA A 299 -17.41 3.47 -17.72
C ALA A 299 -18.46 4.01 -18.69
N LEU A 300 -18.02 4.32 -19.92
CA LEU A 300 -18.90 4.62 -21.04
C LEU A 300 -18.97 3.39 -21.94
N THR A 301 -20.18 2.92 -22.21
CA THR A 301 -20.45 1.72 -23.01
C THR A 301 -21.26 2.06 -24.25
N GLU A 302 -21.04 1.34 -25.35
CA GLU A 302 -21.76 1.56 -26.61
C GLU A 302 -23.27 1.28 -26.49
N ASP A 303 -23.63 0.28 -25.69
CA ASP A 303 -25.00 -0.23 -25.54
C ASP A 303 -25.81 0.54 -24.49
N ARG A 304 -25.19 0.91 -23.36
CA ARG A 304 -25.90 1.48 -22.19
C ARG A 304 -25.46 2.90 -21.82
N GLY A 305 -24.51 3.49 -22.54
CA GLY A 305 -23.97 4.80 -22.19
C GLY A 305 -23.17 4.74 -20.88
N LEU A 306 -23.34 5.76 -20.03
CA LEU A 306 -22.59 5.90 -18.78
C LEU A 306 -23.15 4.98 -17.69
N VAL A 307 -22.35 3.98 -17.27
CA VAL A 307 -22.75 2.96 -16.29
C VAL A 307 -21.59 2.54 -15.39
N LEU A 308 -21.90 1.79 -14.33
CA LEU A 308 -20.89 1.07 -13.55
C LEU A 308 -20.60 -0.31 -14.13
N GLN A 309 -19.32 -0.59 -14.33
CA GLN A 309 -18.80 -1.89 -14.75
C GLN A 309 -18.02 -2.60 -13.65
N ASP A 310 -17.99 -3.93 -13.77
CA ASP A 310 -17.22 -4.80 -12.91
C ASP A 310 -15.71 -4.53 -13.12
N ARG A 311 -14.93 -4.81 -12.08
CA ARG A 311 -13.49 -4.59 -12.06
C ARG A 311 -12.80 -5.25 -13.27
N GLU A 312 -13.22 -6.45 -13.64
CA GLU A 312 -12.67 -7.26 -14.72
C GLU A 312 -12.94 -6.70 -16.11
N ARG A 313 -13.88 -5.75 -16.24
CA ARG A 313 -14.25 -5.10 -17.50
C ARG A 313 -13.77 -3.65 -17.58
N SER A 314 -13.04 -3.18 -16.58
CA SER A 314 -12.65 -1.77 -16.41
C SER A 314 -11.28 -1.47 -17.07
N ASP A 315 -11.12 -1.93 -18.31
CA ASP A 315 -9.92 -1.72 -19.09
C ASP A 315 -9.76 -0.26 -19.54
N THR A 316 -8.54 0.11 -19.92
CA THR A 316 -8.21 1.47 -20.38
C THR A 316 -7.45 1.43 -21.69
N VAL A 317 -7.74 0.44 -22.55
CA VAL A 317 -7.02 0.18 -23.80
C VAL A 317 -7.88 0.57 -25.00
#